data_AF-A0A5J4DXL8-F1
#
_entry.id   AF-A0A5J4DXL8-F1
#
_cell.length_a   1.000
_cell.length_b   1.000
_cell.length_c   1.000
_cell.angle_alpha   90.00
_cell.angle_beta   90.00
_cell.angle_gamma   90.00
#
_symmetry.space_group_name_H-M   'P 1'
#
loop_
_entity.id
_entity.type
_entity.pdbx_description
1 polymer ?
#
loop_
_entity_poly.entity_id
_entity_poly.type
_entity_poly.pdbx_seq_one_letter_code
_entity_poly.pdbx_strand_id
1 'polypeptide(L)'
;MRIFVTAGMVSLLLGSGATFAGEQTVKLGVDGMTCASCPYQVQSALKKVDGVTKIDVSLAKKQAVVTYDDTKTDVASLTKATLDAGFPSKLKTGEEPVVKTQ
;
A
#
# COMPACT_ATOMS: atom_id res chain seq x y z
N MET A 1 53.99 1.94 -31.83
CA MET A 1 53.59 0.93 -30.84
C MET A 1 52.28 1.40 -30.18
N ARG A 2 51.12 0.89 -30.64
CA ARG A 2 49.80 0.78 -29.94
C ARG A 2 49.22 2.10 -29.37
N ILE A 3 48.30 2.85 -30.00
CA ILE A 3 46.87 2.55 -30.32
C ILE A 3 46.18 1.69 -29.25
N PHE A 4 45.00 2.14 -28.80
CA PHE A 4 43.99 1.48 -27.94
C PHE A 4 43.94 1.86 -26.45
N VAL A 5 43.19 2.93 -26.16
CA VAL A 5 42.21 2.92 -25.06
C VAL A 5 40.88 3.40 -25.67
N THR A 6 40.22 2.55 -26.46
CA THR A 6 38.90 1.98 -26.12
C THR A 6 38.02 2.96 -25.33
N ALA A 7 37.07 3.62 -25.99
CA ALA A 7 35.71 3.09 -26.06
C ALA A 7 35.17 2.74 -24.67
N GLY A 8 34.57 3.74 -24.03
CA GLY A 8 33.81 3.63 -22.79
C GLY A 8 32.66 4.64 -22.79
N MET A 9 32.00 4.75 -23.95
CA MET A 9 30.60 5.17 -24.02
C MET A 9 29.79 4.13 -23.22
N VAL A 10 28.67 4.51 -22.61
CA VAL A 10 27.70 3.65 -21.87
C VAL A 10 28.13 3.41 -20.40
N SER A 11 27.44 3.86 -19.35
CA SER A 11 26.05 4.27 -19.21
C SER A 11 25.88 5.13 -17.96
N LEU A 12 25.34 6.34 -18.15
CA LEU A 12 24.37 6.90 -17.23
C LEU A 12 23.15 5.96 -17.20
N LEU A 13 23.13 5.04 -16.26
CA LEU A 13 21.89 4.54 -15.69
C LEU A 13 22.10 4.78 -14.19
N LEU A 14 21.69 5.92 -13.64
CA LEU A 14 20.30 6.10 -13.18
C LEU A 14 19.72 4.73 -12.81
N GLY A 15 20.35 4.07 -11.84
CA GLY A 15 19.70 3.11 -10.97
C GLY A 15 18.63 3.79 -10.13
N SER A 16 17.70 4.50 -10.77
CA SER A 16 16.39 4.83 -10.24
C SER A 16 15.48 3.65 -10.50
N GLY A 17 15.96 2.46 -10.16
CA GLY A 17 15.14 1.26 -10.06
C GLY A 17 14.37 1.33 -8.76
N ALA A 18 13.56 2.38 -8.59
CA ALA A 18 12.39 2.33 -7.74
C ALA A 18 11.39 1.35 -8.40
N THR A 19 11.77 0.08 -8.48
CA THR A 19 10.83 -1.02 -8.64
C THR A 19 10.11 -1.15 -7.31
N PHE A 20 9.24 -0.18 -7.01
CA PHE A 20 8.35 -0.25 -5.85
C PHE A 20 7.22 -1.23 -6.20
N ALA A 21 7.59 -2.48 -6.40
CA ALA A 21 6.72 -3.63 -6.46
C ALA A 21 7.06 -4.46 -5.22
N GLY A 22 6.52 -4.03 -4.08
CA GLY A 22 6.76 -4.65 -2.79
C GLY A 22 5.64 -4.27 -1.84
N GLU A 23 5.35 -5.15 -0.89
CA GLU A 23 4.28 -5.00 0.09
C GLU A 23 4.22 -3.56 0.68
N GLN A 24 3.11 -2.85 0.44
CA GLN A 24 2.86 -1.49 0.88
C GLN A 24 1.92 -1.49 2.08
N THR A 25 2.07 -0.52 2.98
CA THR A 25 1.16 -0.34 4.11
C THR A 25 0.54 1.05 4.07
N VAL A 26 -0.79 1.11 4.05
CA VAL A 26 -1.56 2.36 4.00
C VAL A 26 -2.50 2.49 5.17
N LYS A 27 -2.82 3.73 5.52
CA LYS A 27 -3.75 4.07 6.59
C LYS A 27 -5.02 4.66 5.99
N LEU A 28 -6.14 3.97 6.19
CA LEU A 28 -7.46 4.35 5.72
C LEU A 28 -8.26 4.88 6.92
N GLY A 29 -8.62 6.15 6.92
CA GLY A 29 -9.61 6.71 7.86
C GLY A 29 -11.01 6.22 7.49
N VAL A 30 -11.75 5.70 8.47
CA VAL A 30 -13.12 5.23 8.28
C VAL A 30 -14.01 5.88 9.32
N ASP A 31 -14.74 6.92 8.91
CA ASP A 31 -15.60 7.71 9.81
C ASP A 31 -16.82 6.92 10.31
N GLY A 32 -17.25 5.88 9.57
CA GLY A 32 -18.41 5.05 9.89
C GLY A 32 -18.20 3.97 10.96
N MET A 33 -17.02 3.86 11.58
CA MET A 33 -16.75 2.87 12.63
C MET A 33 -17.22 3.35 14.02
N THR A 34 -18.54 3.48 14.22
CA THR A 34 -19.14 3.91 15.48
C THR A 34 -19.72 2.78 16.34
N CYS A 35 -19.91 1.58 15.78
CA CYS A 35 -20.37 0.40 16.53
C CYS A 35 -19.21 -0.57 16.82
N ALA A 36 -19.28 -1.28 17.94
CA ALA A 36 -18.29 -2.29 18.36
C ALA A 36 -18.09 -3.40 17.31
N SER A 37 -19.10 -3.66 16.47
CA SER A 37 -19.06 -4.67 15.40
C SER A 37 -18.59 -4.12 14.05
N CYS A 38 -18.63 -2.80 13.82
CA CYS A 38 -18.19 -2.19 12.56
C CYS A 38 -16.74 -2.52 12.15
N PRO A 39 -15.72 -2.49 13.05
CA PRO A 39 -14.35 -2.79 12.64
C PRO A 39 -14.19 -4.22 12.09
N TYR A 40 -14.94 -5.19 12.62
CA TYR A 40 -14.94 -6.56 12.11
C TYR A 40 -15.49 -6.67 10.68
N GLN A 41 -16.52 -5.88 10.36
CA GLN A 41 -17.09 -5.84 9.01
C GLN A 41 -16.11 -5.22 8.01
N VAL A 42 -15.46 -4.11 8.38
CA VAL A 42 -14.43 -3.47 7.57
C VAL A 42 -13.26 -4.43 7.34
N GLN A 43 -12.77 -5.10 8.38
CA GLN A 43 -11.71 -6.10 8.27
C GLN A 43 -12.10 -7.27 7.36
N SER A 44 -13.35 -7.75 7.47
CA SER A 44 -13.85 -8.85 6.64
C SER A 44 -13.99 -8.45 5.17
N ALA A 45 -14.36 -7.20 4.88
CA ALA A 45 -14.37 -6.67 3.52
C ALA A 45 -12.96 -6.58 2.93
N LEU A 46 -12.00 -6.06 3.69
CA LEU A 46 -10.60 -5.94 3.27
C LEU A 46 -9.93 -7.31 3.10
N LYS A 47 -10.27 -8.30 3.92
CA LYS A 47 -9.77 -9.68 3.77
C LYS A 47 -10.19 -10.36 2.46
N LYS A 48 -11.26 -9.89 1.82
CA LYS A 48 -11.73 -10.42 0.53
C LYS A 48 -10.95 -9.83 -0.65
N VAL A 49 -10.15 -8.80 -0.42
CA VAL A 49 -9.35 -8.17 -1.48
C VAL A 49 -8.08 -8.99 -1.67
N ASP A 50 -7.85 -9.45 -2.90
CA ASP A 50 -6.65 -10.18 -3.28
C ASP A 50 -5.40 -9.32 -3.11
N GLY A 51 -4.36 -9.89 -2.51
CA GLY A 51 -3.11 -9.19 -2.23
C GLY A 51 -3.04 -8.51 -0.87
N VAL A 52 -4.09 -8.55 -0.03
CA VAL A 52 -3.99 -8.06 1.35
C VAL A 52 -3.28 -9.09 2.23
N THR A 53 -2.13 -8.72 2.79
CA THR A 53 -1.34 -9.57 3.69
C THR A 53 -1.72 -9.34 5.16
N LYS A 54 -1.95 -8.08 5.55
CA LYS A 54 -2.20 -7.72 6.96
C LYS A 54 -3.22 -6.60 7.09
N ILE A 55 -4.05 -6.70 8.13
CA ILE A 55 -5.09 -5.71 8.42
C ILE A 55 -5.08 -5.47 9.92
N ASP A 56 -4.97 -4.21 10.32
CA ASP A 56 -5.09 -3.73 11.68
C ASP A 56 -6.15 -2.64 11.72
N VAL A 57 -7.18 -2.80 12.54
CA VAL A 57 -8.29 -1.83 12.63
C VAL A 57 -8.34 -1.28 14.03
N SER A 58 -8.28 0.04 14.14
CA SER A 58 -8.26 0.77 15.40
C SER A 58 -9.50 1.65 15.52
N LEU A 59 -10.48 1.22 16.31
CA LEU A 59 -11.69 2.00 16.60
C LEU A 59 -11.35 3.31 17.35
N ALA A 60 -10.41 3.27 18.30
CA ALA A 60 -9.96 4.44 19.05
C ALA A 60 -9.42 5.58 18.16
N LYS A 61 -8.77 5.22 17.04
CA LYS A 61 -8.20 6.16 16.07
C LYS A 61 -9.08 6.34 14.81
N LYS A 62 -10.23 5.65 14.75
CA LYS A 62 -11.13 5.60 13.58
C LYS A 62 -10.38 5.35 12.27
N GLN A 63 -9.46 4.38 12.30
CA GLN A 63 -8.58 4.08 11.16
C GLN A 63 -8.40 2.57 10.97
N ALA A 64 -8.14 2.17 9.75
CA ALA A 64 -7.73 0.83 9.33
C ALA A 64 -6.37 0.93 8.65
N VAL A 65 -5.37 0.25 9.20
CA VAL A 65 -4.05 0.08 8.60
C VAL A 65 -4.07 -1.23 7.81
N VAL A 66 -3.78 -1.14 6.52
CA VAL A 66 -3.83 -2.30 5.62
C VAL A 66 -2.50 -2.42 4.92
N THR A 67 -1.94 -3.61 5.00
CA THR A 67 -0.75 -4.01 4.29
C THR A 67 -1.17 -4.88 3.12
N TYR A 68 -0.82 -4.45 1.91
CA TYR A 68 -1.21 -5.08 0.66
C TYR A 68 -0.04 -5.11 -0.31
N ASP A 69 -0.11 -6.02 -1.27
CA ASP A 69 0.85 -6.12 -2.36
C ASP A 69 0.43 -5.20 -3.52
N ASP A 70 1.24 -4.18 -3.80
CA ASP A 70 0.98 -3.18 -4.86
C ASP A 70 0.97 -3.79 -6.27
N THR A 71 1.50 -5.00 -6.43
CA THR A 71 1.44 -5.73 -7.70
C THR A 71 0.09 -6.40 -7.94
N LYS A 72 -0.71 -6.59 -6.89
CA LYS A 72 -2.01 -7.30 -6.94
C LYS A 72 -3.19 -6.40 -6.64
N THR A 73 -3.01 -5.40 -5.79
CA THR A 73 -4.05 -4.48 -5.33
C THR A 73 -3.47 -3.10 -5.21
N ASP A 74 -4.32 -2.08 -5.38
CA ASP A 74 -3.98 -0.69 -5.14
C ASP A 74 -4.90 -0.11 -4.05
N VAL A 75 -4.51 1.02 -3.50
CA VAL A 75 -5.28 1.75 -2.51
C VAL A 75 -6.69 2.13 -2.99
N ALA A 76 -6.86 2.44 -4.28
CA ALA A 76 -8.16 2.70 -4.87
C ALA A 76 -9.07 1.46 -4.75
N SER A 77 -8.52 0.27 -4.96
CA SER A 77 -9.23 -1.00 -4.83
C SER A 77 -9.62 -1.29 -3.38
N LEU A 78 -8.73 -1.03 -2.43
CA LEU A 78 -9.04 -1.13 -0.99
C LEU A 78 -10.16 -0.18 -0.59
N THR A 79 -10.11 1.06 -1.06
CA THR A 79 -11.13 2.09 -0.79
C THR A 79 -12.47 1.74 -1.43
N LYS A 80 -12.45 1.12 -2.61
CA LYS A 80 -13.66 0.61 -3.28
C LYS A 80 -14.27 -0.56 -2.52
N ALA A 81 -13.46 -1.48 -2.00
CA ALA A 81 -13.94 -2.63 -1.25
C ALA A 81 -14.61 -2.23 0.07
N THR A 82 -14.05 -1.25 0.79
CA THR A 82 -14.68 -0.71 2.00
C THR A 82 -15.95 0.07 1.67
N LEU A 83 -15.96 0.84 0.57
CA LEU A 83 -17.16 1.53 0.08
C LEU A 83 -18.29 0.56 -0.27
N ASP A 84 -17.98 -0.54 -0.98
CA ASP A 84 -18.94 -1.59 -1.35
C ASP A 84 -19.54 -2.27 -0.11
N ALA A 85 -18.75 -2.40 0.96
CA ALA A 85 -19.20 -2.86 2.27
C ALA A 85 -20.02 -1.82 3.06
N GLY A 86 -20.23 -0.61 2.54
CA GLY A 86 -20.97 0.47 3.18
C GLY A 86 -20.14 1.35 4.13
N PHE A 87 -18.82 1.21 4.11
CA PHE A 87 -17.88 1.93 4.97
C PHE A 87 -16.95 2.80 4.12
N PRO A 88 -17.38 4.00 3.69
CA PRO A 88 -16.52 4.88 2.90
C PRO A 88 -15.25 5.19 3.69
N SER A 89 -14.09 4.90 3.09
CA SER A 89 -12.79 5.21 3.67
C SER A 89 -12.09 6.32 2.90
N LYS A 90 -11.17 7.01 3.56
CA LYS A 90 -10.30 8.03 2.98
C LYS A 90 -8.87 7.70 3.31
N LEU A 91 -7.96 7.91 2.37
CA LEU A 91 -6.55 7.81 2.69
C LEU A 91 -6.16 8.90 3.67
N LYS A 92 -5.63 8.49 4.82
CA LYS A 92 -4.94 9.42 5.70
C LYS A 92 -3.50 9.46 5.25
N THR A 93 -3.20 10.46 4.43
CA THR A 93 -1.84 10.84 4.04
C THR A 93 -1.08 11.26 5.30
N GLY A 94 -0.38 10.30 5.87
CA GLY A 94 0.56 10.44 6.97
C GLY A 94 1.72 9.51 6.66
N GLU A 95 2.50 9.96 5.68
CA GLU A 95 3.85 9.61 5.23
C GLU A 95 4.20 8.12 5.01
N GLU A 96 4.71 7.90 3.79
CA GLU A 96 5.56 6.85 3.26
C GLU A 96 5.04 5.39 3.20
N PRO A 97 5.00 4.77 2.01
CA PRO A 97 4.94 3.33 1.94
C PRO A 97 6.14 2.78 2.69
N VAL A 98 5.87 1.98 3.72
CA VAL A 98 6.92 1.30 4.48
C VAL A 98 7.52 0.22 3.57
N VAL A 99 8.44 0.62 2.69
CA VAL A 99 9.43 -0.27 2.11
C VAL A 99 10.22 -0.79 3.29
N LYS A 100 9.96 -2.02 3.72
CA LYS A 100 10.87 -2.72 4.62
C LYS A 100 12.13 -3.04 3.83
N THR A 101 13.03 -2.07 3.75
CA THR A 101 14.43 -2.28 3.38
C THR A 101 15.13 -2.94 4.56
N GLN A 102 15.55 -4.19 4.38
CA GLN A 102 16.70 -4.78 5.08
C GLN A 102 17.62 -5.36 4.02
#